data_AF-A0A4R9C085-F1
#
_entry.id   AF-A0A4R9C085-F1
#
_cell.length_a   1.000
_cell.length_b   1.000
_cell.length_c   1.000
_cell.angle_alpha   90.00
_cell.angle_beta   90.00
_cell.angle_gamma   90.00
#
_symmetry.space_group_name_H-M   'P 1'
#
loop_
_entity.id
_entity.type
_entity.pdbx_description
1 polymer ?
#
loop_
_entity_poly.entity_id
_entity_poly.type
_entity_poly.pdbx_seq_one_letter_code
_entity_poly.pdbx_strand_id
1 'polypeptide(L)'
;MYKQVVYDNMKNVVTRFIGKNEKELNPNLLVFANYYGFNINVTNCFKGNEKGHVEGSVKIIRKKVFAPKYEFDSFEQAEEYL
;
A
#
# COMPACT_ATOMS: atom_id res chain seq x y z
N MET A 1 -24.12 -6.96 12.18
CA MET A 1 -23.46 -6.18 11.11
C MET A 1 -22.08 -6.76 10.89
N TYR A 2 -21.84 -7.46 9.78
CA TYR A 2 -20.49 -7.93 9.45
C TYR A 2 -19.66 -6.72 9.00
N LYS A 3 -18.62 -6.37 9.75
CA LYS A 3 -17.66 -5.36 9.31
C LYS A 3 -16.77 -6.00 8.24
N GLN A 4 -16.63 -5.35 7.09
CA GLN A 4 -15.65 -5.76 6.07
C GLN A 4 -14.42 -4.87 6.24
N VAL A 5 -13.24 -5.49 6.28
CA VAL A 5 -11.96 -4.78 6.35
C VAL A 5 -11.22 -5.03 5.05
N VAL A 6 -10.84 -3.95 4.38
CA VAL A 6 -10.09 -3.99 3.13
C VAL A 6 -8.60 -3.94 3.44
N TYR A 7 -7.86 -4.94 2.98
CA TYR A 7 -6.41 -5.03 3.13
C TYR A 7 -5.73 -4.93 1.78
N ASP A 8 -4.56 -4.27 1.76
CA ASP A 8 -3.68 -4.25 0.60
C ASP A 8 -2.95 -5.59 0.43
N ASN A 9 -2.42 -5.85 -0.77
CA ASN A 9 -1.72 -7.09 -1.14
C ASN A 9 -0.29 -7.21 -0.58
N MET A 10 -0.05 -6.64 0.59
CA MET A 10 1.25 -6.70 1.24
C MET A 10 1.56 -8.14 1.70
N LYS A 11 2.85 -8.47 1.76
CA LYS A 11 3.36 -9.81 2.10
C LYS A 11 2.87 -10.35 3.46
N ASN A 12 2.46 -9.47 4.37
CA ASN A 12 1.92 -9.84 5.68
C ASN A 12 0.47 -10.33 5.60
N VAL A 13 -0.28 -9.89 4.58
CA VAL A 13 -1.69 -10.20 4.37
C VAL A 13 -1.83 -11.38 3.39
N VAL A 14 -1.05 -11.37 2.32
CA VAL A 14 -1.04 -12.42 1.29
C VAL A 14 0.24 -13.24 1.42
N THR A 15 0.09 -14.52 1.80
CA THR A 15 1.21 -15.45 1.97
C THR A 15 1.70 -15.99 0.63
N ARG A 16 0.79 -16.26 -0.30
CA ARG A 16 1.14 -16.84 -1.61
C ARG A 16 0.11 -16.47 -2.67
N PHE A 17 0.56 -16.24 -3.90
CA PHE A 17 -0.32 -16.12 -5.06
C PHE A 17 -0.50 -17.51 -5.66
N ILE A 18 -1.73 -18.05 -5.61
CA ILE A 18 -2.04 -19.40 -6.13
C ILE A 18 -2.51 -19.32 -7.59
N GLY A 19 -3.00 -18.17 -8.04
CA GLY A 19 -3.41 -17.95 -9.43
C GLY A 19 -3.50 -16.46 -9.80
N LYS A 20 -4.08 -16.18 -10.98
CA LYS A 20 -4.23 -14.80 -11.49
C LYS A 20 -5.13 -13.93 -10.60
N ASN A 21 -6.13 -14.54 -9.96
CA ASN A 21 -7.07 -13.87 -9.06
C ASN A 21 -7.16 -14.53 -7.67
N GLU A 22 -6.47 -15.65 -7.45
CA GLU A 22 -6.54 -16.43 -6.21
C GLU A 22 -5.31 -16.19 -5.33
N LYS A 23 -5.56 -15.89 -4.06
CA LYS A 23 -4.56 -15.49 -3.08
C LYS A 23 -4.73 -16.30 -1.82
N GLU A 24 -3.63 -16.83 -1.33
CA GLU A 24 -3.55 -17.43 -0.01
C GLU A 24 -3.38 -16.32 1.02
N LEU A 25 -4.40 -16.12 1.85
CA LEU A 25 -4.32 -15.19 2.97
C LEU A 25 -3.50 -15.80 4.10
N ASN A 26 -2.86 -14.93 4.87
CA ASN A 26 -2.13 -15.35 6.05
C ASN A 26 -3.08 -16.08 7.03
N PRO A 27 -2.77 -17.33 7.44
CA PRO A 27 -3.64 -18.10 8.33
C PRO A 27 -3.86 -17.40 9.69
N ASN A 28 -2.87 -16.66 10.19
CA ASN A 28 -3.03 -15.89 11.43
C ASN A 28 -4.03 -14.73 11.27
N LEU A 29 -4.10 -14.13 10.08
CA LEU A 29 -5.05 -13.08 9.76
C LEU A 29 -6.48 -13.64 9.69
N LEU A 30 -6.65 -14.85 9.13
CA LEU A 30 -7.93 -15.55 9.10
C LEU A 30 -8.45 -15.86 10.51
N VAL A 31 -7.58 -16.36 11.40
CA VAL A 31 -7.92 -16.61 12.82
C VAL A 31 -8.34 -15.32 13.51
N PHE A 32 -7.59 -14.23 13.30
CA PHE A 32 -7.90 -12.92 13.85
C PHE A 32 -9.25 -12.37 13.35
N ALA A 33 -9.52 -12.46 12.05
CA ALA A 33 -10.78 -12.02 11.47
C ALA A 33 -11.98 -12.83 11.98
N ASN A 34 -11.80 -14.14 12.15
CA ASN A 34 -12.81 -15.02 12.74
C ASN A 34 -13.09 -14.65 14.21
N TYR A 35 -12.04 -14.40 14.99
CA TYR A 35 -12.16 -14.00 16.40
C TYR A 35 -12.94 -12.69 16.59
N TYR A 36 -12.67 -11.69 15.75
CA TYR A 36 -13.33 -10.38 15.81
C TYR A 36 -14.60 -10.27 14.93
N GLY A 37 -15.00 -11.34 14.23
CA GLY A 37 -16.23 -11.40 13.45
C GLY A 37 -16.27 -10.48 12.22
N PHE A 38 -15.15 -10.25 11.55
CA PHE A 38 -15.07 -9.41 10.35
C PHE A 38 -14.61 -10.22 9.12
N ASN A 39 -14.96 -9.73 7.93
CA ASN A 39 -14.53 -10.33 6.67
C ASN A 39 -13.32 -9.59 6.10
N ILE A 40 -12.32 -10.34 5.63
CA ILE A 40 -11.13 -9.80 4.95
C ILE A 40 -11.44 -9.70 3.46
N ASN A 41 -11.30 -8.50 2.90
CA ASN A 41 -11.32 -8.29 1.46
C ASN A 41 -9.93 -7.83 1.00
N VAL A 42 -9.29 -8.58 0.11
CA VAL A 42 -8.01 -8.19 -0.47
C VAL A 42 -8.20 -7.51 -1.80
N THR A 43 -7.51 -6.39 -2.02
CA THR A 43 -7.58 -5.67 -3.29
C THR A 43 -7.15 -6.57 -4.45
N ASN A 44 -7.72 -6.42 -5.64
CA ASN A 44 -7.31 -7.23 -6.79
C ASN A 44 -5.85 -6.98 -7.15
N CYS A 45 -5.12 -8.05 -7.49
CA CYS A 45 -3.77 -7.89 -8.03
C CYS A 45 -3.87 -7.15 -9.37
N PHE A 46 -2.95 -6.22 -9.60
CA PHE A 46 -2.82 -5.47 -10.86
C PHE A 46 -3.91 -4.43 -11.19
N LYS A 47 -4.77 -4.00 -10.24
CA LYS A 47 -5.47 -2.71 -10.39
C LYS A 47 -4.54 -1.55 -10.02
N GLY A 48 -3.52 -1.32 -10.84
CA GLY A 48 -2.56 -0.21 -10.71
C GLY A 48 -3.14 1.18 -10.98
N ASN A 49 -4.47 1.36 -10.93
CA ASN A 49 -5.09 2.64 -11.26
C ASN A 49 -4.84 3.71 -10.19
N GLU A 50 -4.67 3.34 -8.91
CA GLU A 50 -4.32 4.30 -7.86
C GLU A 50 -2.81 4.45 -7.68
N LYS A 51 -2.04 3.38 -7.89
CA LYS A 51 -0.59 3.42 -7.73
C LYS A 51 0.09 4.32 -8.78
N GLY A 52 -0.40 4.32 -10.01
CA GLY A 52 0.10 5.22 -11.06
C GLY A 52 -0.11 6.70 -10.74
N HIS A 53 -1.18 7.06 -10.03
CA HIS A 53 -1.40 8.45 -9.61
C HIS A 53 -0.43 8.84 -8.49
N VAL A 54 -0.26 7.99 -7.47
CA VAL A 54 0.67 8.23 -6.36
C VAL A 54 2.12 8.30 -6.86
N GLU A 55 2.54 7.36 -7.71
CA GLU A 55 3.87 7.36 -8.33
C GLU A 55 4.07 8.58 -9.25
N GLY A 56 3.01 9.00 -9.95
CA GLY A 56 2.99 10.24 -10.74
C GLY A 56 3.20 11.49 -9.89
N SER A 57 2.53 11.58 -8.73
CA SER A 57 2.66 12.70 -7.81
C SER A 57 4.06 12.79 -7.19
N VAL A 58 4.62 11.66 -6.73
CA VAL A 58 6.01 11.63 -6.22
C VAL A 58 7.00 12.03 -7.33
N LYS A 59 6.78 11.58 -8.56
CA LYS A 59 7.62 11.96 -9.71
C LYS A 59 7.52 13.45 -10.03
N ILE A 60 6.34 14.06 -9.89
CA ILE A 60 6.16 15.51 -10.06
C ILE A 60 6.92 16.28 -8.98
N ILE A 61 6.77 15.91 -7.71
CA ILE A 61 7.46 16.56 -6.60
C ILE A 61 8.97 16.44 -6.78
N ARG A 62 9.47 15.23 -7.06
CA ARG A 62 10.90 14.98 -7.32
C ARG A 62 11.44 15.82 -8.49
N LYS A 63 10.66 15.99 -9.56
CA LYS A 63 11.08 16.74 -10.75
C LYS A 63 10.91 18.26 -10.61
N LYS A 64 9.88 18.73 -9.90
CA LYS A 64 9.55 20.16 -9.83
C LYS A 64 10.18 20.85 -8.62
N VAL A 65 10.21 20.17 -7.48
CA VAL A 65 10.69 20.74 -6.22
C VAL A 65 12.17 20.43 -6.06
N PHE A 66 12.55 19.14 -6.16
CA PHE A 66 13.91 18.71 -5.84
C PHE A 66 14.91 18.71 -7.01
N ALA A 67 14.49 18.98 -8.24
CA ALA A 67 15.43 19.10 -9.37
C ALA A 67 16.46 20.24 -9.22
N PRO A 68 16.08 21.46 -8.75
CA PRO A 68 17.05 22.53 -8.51
C PRO A 68 17.91 22.32 -7.25
N LYS A 69 17.40 21.65 -6.21
CA LYS A 69 18.16 21.29 -5.01
C LYS A 69 17.64 19.97 -4.44
N TYR A 70 18.52 18.96 -4.37
CA TYR A 70 18.19 17.61 -3.88
C TYR A 70 19.06 17.17 -2.69
N GLU A 71 20.06 17.97 -2.29
CA GLU A 71 20.94 17.70 -1.16
C GLU A 71 20.58 18.63 0.01
N PHE A 72 20.37 18.02 1.18
CA PHE A 72 19.98 18.67 2.42
C PHE A 72 20.77 18.05 3.56
N ASP A 73 21.14 18.86 4.54
CA ASP A 73 21.93 18.42 5.70
C ASP A 73 21.08 17.71 6.75
N SER A 74 19.74 17.87 6.71
CA SER A 74 18.80 17.20 7.59
C SER A 74 17.43 16.98 6.94
N PHE A 75 16.62 16.12 7.56
CA PHE A 75 15.26 15.85 7.10
C PHE A 75 14.36 17.09 7.23
N GLU A 76 14.50 17.83 8.32
CA GLU A 76 13.74 19.06 8.60
C GLU A 76 13.98 20.13 7.53
N GLN A 77 15.22 20.24 7.04
CA GLN A 77 15.57 21.17 5.96
C GLN A 77 14.93 20.76 4.62
N ALA A 78 14.77 19.45 4.37
CA ALA A 78 14.08 18.95 3.19
C ALA A 78 12.55 19.15 3.29
N GLU A 79 11.99 19.07 4.50
CA GLU A 79 10.57 19.37 4.75
C GLU A 79 10.25 20.85 4.60
N GLU A 80 11.10 21.76 5.09
CA GLU A 80 10.91 23.22 4.91
C GLU A 80 10.98 23.64 3.43
N TYR A 81 11.70 22.86 2.61
CA TYR A 81 11.86 23.11 1.18
C TYR A 81 10.70 22.58 0.31
N LEU A 82 9.85 21.70 0.86
CA LEU A 82 8.77 21.03 0.13
C LEU A 82 7.51 21.90 0.02
#